data_AF-A0A180FII1-F1
#
_entry.id   AF-A0A180FII1-F1
#
_cell.length_a   1.000
_cell.length_b   1.000
_cell.length_c   1.000
_cell.angle_alpha   90.00
_cell.angle_beta   90.00
_cell.angle_gamma   90.00
#
_symmetry.space_group_name_H-M   'P 1'
#
loop_
_entity.id
_entity.type
_entity.pdbx_description
1 polymer ?
#
loop_
_entity_poly.entity_id
_entity_poly.type
_entity_poly.pdbx_seq_one_letter_code
_entity_poly.pdbx_strand_id
1 'polypeptide(L)'
;MFAVMKREMLSKKIVLLFGMLACLSGKAQNLPDSVVMTVGGKAVPLSEFTFIAQKNGEADFSNSKTLNEYVELFKNFKLKVVEAEAQGMDTTEAFTQELEGYEAQLKSSYWSDKTGEEEAVKAVYDKGNELLEFSYILIRMPRGNVLAKDSLPAYQEAMDVYERLQKGEDIDALGKAWYEEDKGLKIVYEHVPTLPPLRAPKVLERALYELPAGQLSLPVRTSVGYYIVKMHSRKAHPGLVRASHILISFKVDSVTRSKEEALAIVEEVLQKIQAEEDFAELAKTYSNDPGSAANGGMLRAFGLGEMVQPFEQAAFALNTPGEVSGLVESRFGYHIIKLIEKLPRPSFDTEKNSLQSAMAKNEHNFELYKAFDDRMKKEHDYVFYPDAYEELAELCNELFPSDSVFYETAKDMNKPLFSLQGQGFPQSEFARFMSAPQISTKTFALDFLQEAYDLFVRAASATAEQNVFNEKHPEYAYLMQEYRDGILLFEISNREVWTKPVKKQAPLEKKWIKALNKKYPVVINWEVITKLRK
;
A
#
# COMPACT_ATOMS: atom_id res chain seq x y z
N MET A 1 24.65 8.45 13.85
CA MET A 1 25.79 8.63 12.91
C MET A 1 26.83 7.52 12.99
N PHE A 2 27.23 7.03 14.17
CA PHE A 2 28.20 5.92 14.32
C PHE A 2 27.70 4.50 13.96
N ALA A 3 26.39 4.30 13.82
CA ALA A 3 25.80 3.02 13.35
C ALA A 3 25.77 2.90 11.82
N VAL A 4 25.85 4.03 11.09
CA VAL A 4 25.73 4.08 9.62
C VAL A 4 27.10 3.84 8.95
N MET A 5 28.19 4.35 9.53
CA MET A 5 29.56 4.11 9.04
C MET A 5 30.03 2.64 9.15
N LYS A 6 29.43 1.83 10.03
CA LYS A 6 29.77 0.40 10.16
C LYS A 6 29.22 -0.45 9.00
N ARG A 7 28.18 0.03 8.29
CA ARG A 7 27.58 -0.65 7.13
C ARG A 7 28.37 -0.43 5.84
N GLU A 8 28.98 0.74 5.64
CA GLU A 8 29.64 1.09 4.37
C GLU A 8 31.01 0.41 4.16
N MET A 9 31.73 0.06 5.23
CA MET A 9 33.04 -0.61 5.10
C MET A 9 32.95 -2.14 4.90
N LEU A 10 31.82 -2.78 5.20
CA LEU A 10 31.64 -4.24 5.07
C LEU A 10 31.09 -4.69 3.70
N SER A 11 30.62 -3.77 2.86
CA SER A 11 29.95 -4.12 1.58
C SER A 11 30.88 -4.70 0.50
N LYS A 12 32.21 -4.68 0.69
CA LYS A 12 33.18 -5.15 -0.31
C LYS A 12 33.58 -6.62 -0.21
N LYS A 13 33.07 -7.40 0.76
CA LYS A 13 33.48 -8.81 0.93
C LYS A 13 32.39 -9.86 0.91
N ILE A 14 31.11 -9.49 0.95
CA ILE A 14 30.00 -10.39 0.63
C ILE A 14 28.94 -9.54 -0.09
N VAL A 15 28.97 -9.60 -1.42
CA VAL A 15 27.87 -9.09 -2.24
C VAL A 15 26.89 -10.25 -2.36
N LEU A 16 25.93 -10.34 -1.44
CA LEU A 16 24.69 -11.08 -1.70
C LEU A 16 23.85 -10.17 -2.60
N LEU A 17 24.03 -10.35 -3.91
CA LEU A 17 23.34 -9.60 -4.94
C LEU A 17 21.85 -9.97 -4.85
N PHE A 18 21.02 -9.06 -4.35
CA PHE A 18 19.58 -9.10 -4.56
C PHE A 18 19.31 -8.79 -6.04
N GLY A 19 19.45 -9.81 -6.89
CA GLY A 19 19.01 -9.76 -8.27
C GLY A 19 17.50 -9.94 -8.35
N MET A 20 16.83 -9.05 -9.08
CA MET A 20 15.44 -9.21 -9.49
C MET A 20 15.37 -10.43 -10.43
N LEU A 21 14.65 -11.49 -10.05
CA LEU A 21 14.58 -12.71 -10.86
C LEU A 21 13.34 -12.73 -11.75
N ALA A 22 13.56 -12.96 -13.04
CA ALA A 22 12.53 -13.37 -13.98
C ALA A 22 12.13 -14.82 -13.71
N CYS A 23 10.83 -15.08 -13.55
CA CYS A 23 10.28 -16.43 -13.37
C CYS A 23 10.51 -17.26 -14.64
N LEU A 24 11.40 -18.25 -14.59
CA LEU A 24 11.50 -19.29 -15.61
C LEU A 24 10.80 -20.54 -15.08
N SER A 25 9.54 -20.72 -15.48
CA SER A 25 8.75 -21.91 -15.19
C SER A 25 9.14 -23.05 -16.14
N GLY A 26 9.99 -23.97 -15.66
CA GLY A 26 10.27 -25.24 -16.30
C GLY A 26 9.59 -26.38 -15.56
N LYS A 27 8.75 -27.17 -16.25
CA LYS A 27 8.22 -28.43 -15.69
C LYS A 27 9.37 -29.43 -15.54
N ALA A 28 9.90 -29.61 -14.34
CA ALA A 28 10.86 -30.67 -14.04
C ALA A 28 10.14 -31.96 -13.63
N GLN A 29 10.45 -33.07 -14.30
CA GLN A 29 10.05 -34.41 -13.85
C GLN A 29 10.83 -34.80 -12.59
N ASN A 30 10.13 -35.32 -11.57
CA ASN A 30 10.71 -35.82 -10.32
C ASN A 30 11.56 -37.09 -10.53
N LEU A 31 12.80 -36.93 -10.97
CA LEU A 31 13.85 -37.93 -10.75
C LEU A 31 14.45 -37.72 -9.35
N PRO A 32 14.90 -38.78 -8.65
CA PRO A 32 15.59 -38.61 -7.38
C PRO A 32 16.86 -37.78 -7.58
N ASP A 33 16.98 -36.67 -6.85
CA ASP A 33 18.12 -35.78 -6.99
C ASP A 33 19.40 -36.47 -6.52
N SER A 34 20.45 -36.39 -7.34
CA SER A 34 21.74 -37.02 -7.06
C SER A 34 22.47 -36.27 -5.95
N VAL A 35 23.22 -36.97 -5.11
CA VAL A 35 24.01 -36.33 -4.04
C VAL A 35 25.41 -35.98 -4.55
N VAL A 36 25.78 -34.69 -4.51
CA VAL A 36 27.12 -34.21 -4.91
C VAL A 36 28.15 -34.34 -3.80
N MET A 37 27.75 -34.16 -2.54
CA MET A 37 28.62 -34.36 -1.39
C MET A 37 27.81 -34.62 -0.12
N THR A 38 28.43 -35.27 0.86
CA THR A 38 27.89 -35.43 2.22
C THR A 38 28.85 -34.75 3.17
N VAL A 39 28.38 -33.77 3.96
CA VAL A 39 29.18 -32.99 4.91
C VAL A 39 28.59 -33.16 6.30
N GLY A 40 29.36 -33.69 7.24
CA GLY A 40 28.89 -33.91 8.61
C GLY A 40 27.69 -34.87 8.71
N GLY A 41 27.56 -35.80 7.76
CA GLY A 41 26.41 -36.72 7.66
C GLY A 41 25.19 -36.14 6.93
N LYS A 42 25.23 -34.88 6.49
CA LYS A 42 24.15 -34.24 5.72
C LYS A 42 24.44 -34.31 4.23
N ALA A 43 23.50 -34.87 3.46
CA ALA A 43 23.60 -34.92 2.00
C ALA A 43 23.34 -33.54 1.39
N VAL A 44 24.15 -33.18 0.40
CA VAL A 44 23.98 -31.98 -0.45
C VAL A 44 23.46 -32.46 -1.81
N PRO A 45 22.22 -32.12 -2.17
CA PRO A 45 21.64 -32.47 -3.46
C PRO A 45 22.32 -31.73 -4.61
N LEU A 46 22.34 -32.32 -5.81
CA LEU A 46 22.93 -31.76 -7.01
C LEU A 46 22.17 -30.50 -7.45
N SER A 47 20.85 -30.47 -7.28
CA SER A 47 20.04 -29.31 -7.61
C SER A 47 20.41 -28.10 -6.76
N GLU A 48 20.61 -28.28 -5.46
CA GLU A 48 21.04 -27.22 -4.54
C GLU A 48 22.40 -26.65 -4.96
N PHE A 49 23.37 -27.54 -5.22
CA PHE A 49 24.73 -27.17 -5.62
C PHE A 49 24.78 -26.41 -6.95
N THR A 50 24.00 -26.86 -7.94
CA THR A 50 23.96 -26.22 -9.26
C THR A 50 23.17 -24.92 -9.24
N PHE A 51 22.09 -24.84 -8.45
CA PHE A 51 21.29 -23.63 -8.29
C PHE A 51 22.11 -22.46 -7.74
N ILE A 52 22.83 -22.67 -6.62
CA ILE A 52 23.63 -21.63 -5.98
C ILE A 52 24.75 -21.15 -6.91
N ALA A 53 25.43 -22.08 -7.58
CA ALA A 53 26.50 -21.79 -8.53
C ALA A 53 26.04 -20.92 -9.72
N GLN A 54 24.88 -21.24 -10.29
CA GLN A 54 24.30 -20.50 -11.41
C GLN A 54 23.85 -19.10 -10.98
N LYS A 55 23.15 -19.00 -9.85
CA LYS A 55 22.65 -17.73 -9.30
C LYS A 55 23.77 -16.73 -9.05
N ASN A 56 24.89 -17.18 -8.49
CA ASN A 56 26.02 -16.30 -8.17
C ASN A 56 26.93 -16.01 -9.38
N GLY A 57 26.67 -16.62 -10.54
CA GLY A 57 27.58 -16.56 -11.70
C GLY A 57 28.96 -17.16 -11.41
N GLU A 58 29.04 -18.08 -10.43
CA GLU A 58 30.29 -18.58 -9.85
C GLU A 58 30.87 -19.80 -10.58
N ALA A 59 30.18 -20.37 -11.56
CA ALA A 59 30.67 -21.55 -12.25
C ALA A 59 30.37 -21.59 -13.76
N ASP A 60 31.44 -21.41 -14.55
CA ASP A 60 31.54 -22.10 -15.83
C ASP A 60 31.88 -23.57 -15.53
N PHE A 61 30.86 -24.43 -15.54
CA PHE A 61 31.01 -25.85 -15.25
C PHE A 61 31.79 -26.62 -16.33
N SER A 62 32.02 -26.02 -17.50
CA SER A 62 32.81 -26.63 -18.57
C SER A 62 34.32 -26.58 -18.27
N ASN A 63 34.75 -25.68 -17.38
CA ASN A 63 36.14 -25.53 -16.97
C ASN A 63 36.44 -26.29 -15.67
N SER A 64 37.41 -27.21 -15.73
CA SER A 64 37.75 -28.10 -14.62
C SER A 64 38.39 -27.39 -13.42
N LYS A 65 39.08 -26.26 -13.64
CA LYS A 65 39.75 -25.50 -12.58
C LYS A 65 38.73 -24.73 -11.75
N THR A 66 37.81 -24.02 -12.42
CA THR A 66 36.72 -23.28 -11.77
C THR A 66 35.77 -24.22 -11.04
N LEU A 67 35.44 -25.38 -11.62
CA LEU A 67 34.61 -26.39 -10.96
C LEU A 67 35.24 -26.92 -9.67
N ASN A 68 36.54 -27.26 -9.69
CA ASN A 68 37.21 -27.77 -8.49
C ASN A 68 37.33 -26.71 -7.39
N GLU A 69 37.62 -25.45 -7.77
CA GLU A 69 37.64 -24.32 -6.83
C GLU A 69 36.26 -24.10 -6.19
N TYR A 70 35.19 -24.19 -6.98
CA TYR A 70 33.83 -24.09 -6.48
C TYR A 70 33.44 -25.24 -5.54
N VAL A 71 33.77 -26.50 -5.87
CA VAL A 71 33.52 -27.66 -5.00
C VAL A 71 34.20 -27.47 -3.63
N GLU A 72 35.44 -26.99 -3.62
CA GLU A 72 36.17 -26.73 -2.38
C GLU A 72 35.57 -25.58 -1.59
N LEU A 73 35.16 -24.49 -2.25
CA LEU A 73 34.49 -23.36 -1.62
C LEU A 73 33.16 -23.78 -0.99
N PHE A 74 32.33 -24.51 -1.75
CA PHE A 74 31.03 -25.00 -1.31
C PHE A 74 31.14 -26.00 -0.15
N LYS A 75 32.12 -26.91 -0.20
CA LYS A 75 32.45 -27.80 0.93
C LYS A 75 32.79 -27.01 2.19
N ASN A 76 33.67 -26.01 2.07
CA ASN A 76 34.09 -25.20 3.21
C ASN A 76 32.94 -24.39 3.80
N PHE A 77 32.05 -23.87 2.94
CA PHE A 77 30.79 -23.26 3.34
C PHE A 77 29.94 -24.23 4.16
N LYS A 78 29.64 -25.42 3.63
CA LYS A 78 28.82 -26.43 4.32
C LYS A 78 29.44 -26.93 5.62
N LEU A 79 30.76 -27.03 5.70
CA LEU A 79 31.47 -27.37 6.95
C LEU A 79 31.21 -26.34 8.06
N LYS A 80 31.16 -25.05 7.73
CA LYS A 80 30.87 -23.99 8.69
C LYS A 80 29.40 -24.01 9.12
N VAL A 81 28.49 -24.27 8.19
CA VAL A 81 27.05 -24.43 8.50
C VAL A 81 26.86 -25.57 9.50
N VAL A 82 27.45 -26.74 9.27
CA VAL A 82 27.37 -27.88 10.19
C VAL A 82 27.97 -27.56 11.57
N GLU A 83 29.04 -26.75 11.63
CA GLU A 83 29.58 -26.27 12.91
C GLU A 83 28.61 -25.33 13.62
N ALA A 84 27.98 -24.39 12.90
CA ALA A 84 27.00 -23.46 13.47
C ALA A 84 25.81 -24.21 14.09
N GLU A 85 25.28 -25.20 13.39
CA GLU A 85 24.17 -26.05 13.87
C GLU A 85 24.60 -26.89 15.08
N ALA A 86 25.81 -27.45 15.07
CA ALA A 86 26.34 -28.18 16.22
C ALA A 86 26.52 -27.30 17.47
N GLN A 87 26.60 -25.98 17.29
CA GLN A 87 26.63 -24.99 18.37
C GLN A 87 25.22 -24.44 18.72
N GLY A 88 24.16 -24.95 18.10
CA GLY A 88 22.77 -24.55 18.35
C GLY A 88 22.39 -23.19 17.79
N MET A 89 23.15 -22.64 16.84
CA MET A 89 22.86 -21.32 16.27
C MET A 89 21.54 -21.29 15.49
N ASP A 90 21.15 -22.42 14.90
CA ASP A 90 19.92 -22.62 14.13
C ASP A 90 18.65 -22.82 14.98
N THR A 91 18.78 -22.80 16.31
CA THR A 91 17.64 -22.92 17.24
C THR A 91 17.41 -21.65 18.07
N THR A 92 18.19 -20.60 17.81
CA THR A 92 18.04 -19.32 18.52
C THR A 92 16.82 -18.55 18.03
N GLU A 93 16.23 -17.75 18.92
CA GLU A 93 15.11 -16.86 18.57
C GLU A 93 15.54 -15.83 17.50
N ALA A 94 16.74 -15.27 17.64
CA ALA A 94 17.29 -14.31 16.67
C ALA A 94 17.42 -14.91 15.26
N PHE A 95 17.92 -16.14 15.16
CA PHE A 95 17.98 -16.86 13.88
C PHE A 95 16.58 -17.10 13.29
N THR A 96 15.64 -17.54 14.12
CA THR A 96 14.26 -17.83 13.70
C THR A 96 13.60 -16.57 13.14
N GLN A 97 13.67 -15.45 13.88
CA GLN A 97 13.11 -14.17 13.45
C GLN A 97 13.76 -13.64 12.16
N GLU A 98 15.09 -13.77 12.03
CA GLU A 98 15.79 -13.34 10.83
C GLU A 98 15.38 -14.18 9.61
N LEU A 99 15.30 -15.51 9.76
CA LEU A 99 14.88 -16.42 8.68
C LEU A 99 13.42 -16.19 8.28
N GLU A 100 12.51 -16.01 9.24
CA GLU A 100 11.10 -15.66 9.00
C GLU A 100 10.97 -14.32 8.25
N GLY A 101 11.83 -13.35 8.56
CA GLY A 101 11.89 -12.07 7.85
C GLY A 101 12.25 -12.23 6.37
N TYR A 102 13.28 -13.03 6.07
CA TYR A 102 13.63 -13.36 4.68
C TYR A 102 12.52 -14.18 4.00
N GLU A 103 11.89 -15.11 4.71
CA GLU A 103 10.79 -15.90 4.19
C GLU A 103 9.62 -15.00 3.76
N ALA A 104 9.20 -14.09 4.64
CA ALA A 104 8.13 -13.14 4.36
C ALA A 104 8.47 -12.22 3.17
N GLN A 105 9.71 -11.73 3.10
CA GLN A 105 10.17 -10.92 1.97
C GLN A 105 10.17 -11.73 0.66
N LEU A 106 10.63 -12.97 0.70
CA LEU A 106 10.66 -13.84 -0.47
C LEU A 106 9.24 -14.16 -0.96
N LYS A 107 8.36 -14.61 -0.05
CA LYS A 107 6.95 -14.87 -0.33
C LYS A 107 6.24 -13.64 -0.88
N SER A 108 6.48 -12.44 -0.35
CA SER A 108 5.79 -11.23 -0.84
C SER A 108 5.85 -11.03 -2.35
N SER A 109 6.94 -11.48 -3.00
CA SER A 109 7.11 -11.36 -4.45
C SER A 109 6.19 -12.28 -5.28
N TYR A 110 5.77 -13.42 -4.74
CA TYR A 110 4.87 -14.35 -5.43
C TYR A 110 3.38 -14.02 -5.16
N TRP A 111 3.08 -13.34 -4.05
CA TRP A 111 1.73 -12.92 -3.63
C TRP A 111 1.41 -11.47 -4.05
N SER A 112 2.12 -10.95 -5.06
CA SER A 112 1.90 -9.61 -5.61
C SER A 112 1.95 -9.61 -7.13
N ASP A 113 1.42 -8.54 -7.72
CA ASP A 113 1.65 -8.19 -9.11
C ASP A 113 2.20 -6.76 -9.15
N LYS A 114 3.53 -6.63 -9.01
CA LYS A 114 4.17 -5.31 -8.88
C LYS A 114 3.88 -4.38 -10.05
N THR A 115 3.76 -4.94 -11.26
CA THR A 115 3.47 -4.17 -12.47
C THR A 115 2.04 -3.65 -12.42
N GLY A 116 1.06 -4.52 -12.17
CA GLY A 116 -0.34 -4.12 -12.06
C GLY A 116 -0.62 -3.19 -10.88
N GLU A 117 0.03 -3.41 -9.74
CA GLU A 117 -0.03 -2.48 -8.60
C GLU A 117 0.52 -1.10 -8.97
N GLU A 118 1.65 -1.03 -9.66
CA GLU A 118 2.22 0.23 -10.13
C GLU A 118 1.30 0.94 -11.12
N GLU A 119 0.69 0.22 -12.07
CA GLU A 119 -0.28 0.76 -13.02
C GLU A 119 -1.53 1.31 -12.30
N ALA A 120 -2.05 0.59 -11.31
CA ALA A 120 -3.19 1.05 -10.50
C ALA A 120 -2.85 2.33 -9.72
N VAL A 121 -1.68 2.39 -9.10
CA VAL A 121 -1.21 3.60 -8.38
C VAL A 121 -0.97 4.74 -9.37
N LYS A 122 -0.43 4.46 -10.55
CA LYS A 122 -0.21 5.45 -11.61
C LYS A 122 -1.52 6.03 -12.12
N ALA A 123 -2.56 5.23 -12.27
CA ALA A 123 -3.89 5.71 -12.65
C ALA A 123 -4.47 6.69 -11.62
N VAL A 124 -4.27 6.44 -10.33
CA VAL A 124 -4.65 7.37 -9.25
C VAL A 124 -3.79 8.64 -9.26
N TYR A 125 -2.47 8.50 -9.46
CA TYR A 125 -1.57 9.64 -9.61
C TYR A 125 -2.02 10.53 -10.77
N ASP A 126 -2.37 9.95 -11.92
CA ASP A 126 -2.74 10.69 -13.12
C ASP A 126 -4.06 11.44 -12.98
N LYS A 127 -5.04 10.88 -12.25
CA LYS A 127 -6.26 11.61 -11.86
C LYS A 127 -5.92 12.91 -11.13
N GLY A 128 -4.91 12.89 -10.26
CA GLY A 128 -4.43 14.08 -9.54
C GLY A 128 -3.75 15.14 -10.41
N ASN A 129 -3.58 14.94 -11.71
CA ASN A 129 -3.08 16.01 -12.60
C ASN A 129 -4.13 17.11 -12.79
N GLU A 130 -5.41 16.79 -12.59
CA GLU A 130 -6.51 17.74 -12.58
C GLU A 130 -7.18 17.75 -11.20
N LEU A 131 -7.58 18.93 -10.77
CA LEU A 131 -8.36 19.16 -9.57
C LEU A 131 -9.78 19.57 -9.97
N LEU A 132 -10.75 18.95 -9.32
CA LEU A 132 -12.16 19.07 -9.64
C LEU A 132 -12.82 20.13 -8.76
N GLU A 133 -13.56 21.04 -9.39
CA GLU A 133 -14.46 21.99 -8.71
C GLU A 133 -15.90 21.63 -9.06
N PHE A 134 -16.72 21.35 -8.06
CA PHE A 134 -18.09 20.91 -8.26
C PHE A 134 -18.97 21.26 -7.06
N SER A 135 -20.28 21.31 -7.26
CA SER A 135 -21.26 21.32 -6.17
C SER A 135 -22.02 20.00 -6.18
N TYR A 136 -22.43 19.54 -4.99
CA TYR A 136 -23.28 18.37 -4.90
C TYR A 136 -24.45 18.57 -3.93
N ILE A 137 -25.53 17.86 -4.21
CA ILE A 137 -26.62 17.60 -3.27
C ILE A 137 -26.60 16.11 -2.95
N LEU A 138 -26.48 15.76 -1.67
CA LEU A 138 -26.58 14.40 -1.16
C LEU A 138 -27.92 14.22 -0.46
N ILE A 139 -28.65 13.18 -0.86
CA ILE A 139 -29.85 12.70 -0.17
C ILE A 139 -29.49 11.44 0.60
N ARG A 140 -29.48 11.55 1.93
CA ARG A 140 -29.07 10.44 2.80
C ARG A 140 -30.08 9.30 2.79
N MET A 141 -29.54 8.08 2.81
CA MET A 141 -30.28 6.86 3.10
C MET A 141 -30.36 6.62 4.62
N PRO A 142 -31.25 5.72 5.08
CA PRO A 142 -31.22 5.23 6.45
C PRO A 142 -29.83 4.75 6.87
N ARG A 143 -29.50 4.91 8.16
CA ARG A 143 -28.24 4.43 8.73
C ARG A 143 -28.37 2.95 9.12
N GLY A 144 -27.23 2.25 9.17
CA GLY A 144 -27.18 0.83 9.51
C GLY A 144 -27.24 -0.06 8.27
N ASN A 145 -27.75 -1.28 8.42
CA ASN A 145 -27.93 -2.21 7.31
C ASN A 145 -29.11 -1.75 6.43
N VAL A 146 -28.85 -1.58 5.13
CA VAL A 146 -29.78 -1.02 4.14
C VAL A 146 -30.05 -2.07 3.07
N LEU A 147 -31.32 -2.39 2.83
CA LEU A 147 -31.79 -3.23 1.74
C LEU A 147 -32.15 -2.38 0.51
N ALA A 148 -32.33 -3.00 -0.65
CA ALA A 148 -32.70 -2.30 -1.88
C ALA A 148 -33.98 -1.45 -1.69
N LYS A 149 -35.00 -2.02 -1.04
CA LYS A 149 -36.27 -1.34 -0.73
C LYS A 149 -36.12 -0.10 0.14
N ASP A 150 -35.14 -0.09 1.05
CA ASP A 150 -34.90 1.03 1.98
C ASP A 150 -34.25 2.23 1.26
N SER A 151 -33.59 1.98 0.13
CA SER A 151 -32.92 3.01 -0.68
C SER A 151 -33.88 3.72 -1.65
N LEU A 152 -35.02 3.11 -1.99
CA LEU A 152 -35.93 3.58 -3.04
C LEU A 152 -36.49 5.00 -2.77
N PRO A 153 -36.93 5.36 -1.55
CA PRO A 153 -37.44 6.71 -1.30
C PRO A 153 -36.38 7.80 -1.54
N ALA A 154 -35.13 7.55 -1.11
CA ALA A 154 -34.02 8.49 -1.32
C ALA A 154 -33.64 8.59 -2.81
N TYR A 155 -33.75 7.49 -3.56
CA TYR A 155 -33.53 7.49 -5.00
C TYR A 155 -34.59 8.31 -5.75
N GLN A 156 -35.87 8.14 -5.42
CA GLN A 156 -36.97 8.89 -6.06
C GLN A 156 -36.78 10.40 -5.87
N GLU A 157 -36.48 10.83 -4.65
CA GLU A 157 -36.21 12.23 -4.35
C GLU A 157 -34.94 12.74 -5.05
N ALA A 158 -33.92 11.88 -5.22
CA ALA A 158 -32.72 12.24 -5.96
C ALA A 158 -32.99 12.44 -7.45
N MET A 159 -33.90 11.65 -8.01
CA MET A 159 -34.39 11.82 -9.38
C MET A 159 -35.22 13.10 -9.52
N ASP A 160 -36.07 13.43 -8.57
CA ASP A 160 -36.83 14.69 -8.59
C ASP A 160 -35.90 15.91 -8.58
N VAL A 161 -34.84 15.89 -7.75
CA VAL A 161 -33.79 16.93 -7.76
C VAL A 161 -33.09 16.97 -9.11
N TYR A 162 -32.67 15.82 -9.63
CA TYR A 162 -32.01 15.75 -10.94
C TYR A 162 -32.87 16.38 -12.04
N GLU A 163 -34.16 16.07 -12.11
CA GLU A 163 -35.08 16.64 -13.10
C GLU A 163 -35.23 18.17 -12.97
N ARG A 164 -35.26 18.68 -11.74
CA ARG A 164 -35.30 20.13 -11.48
C ARG A 164 -34.05 20.85 -11.99
N LEU A 165 -32.88 20.29 -11.68
CA LEU A 165 -31.59 20.82 -12.13
C LEU A 165 -31.44 20.73 -13.66
N GLN A 166 -31.96 19.66 -14.28
CA GLN A 166 -32.00 19.56 -15.75
C GLN A 166 -32.88 20.64 -16.39
N LYS A 167 -33.95 21.08 -15.72
CA LYS A 167 -34.82 22.19 -16.18
C LYS A 167 -34.18 23.58 -16.03
N GLY A 168 -32.94 23.65 -15.53
CA GLY A 168 -32.16 24.88 -15.44
C GLY A 168 -32.19 25.55 -14.07
N GLU A 169 -32.72 24.89 -13.04
CA GLU A 169 -32.59 25.36 -11.66
C GLU A 169 -31.11 25.33 -11.23
N ASP A 170 -30.66 26.37 -10.53
CA ASP A 170 -29.29 26.47 -10.05
C ASP A 170 -29.06 25.55 -8.84
N ILE A 171 -28.01 24.72 -8.90
CA ILE A 171 -27.73 23.72 -7.86
C ILE A 171 -27.36 24.36 -6.53
N ASP A 172 -26.67 25.50 -6.55
CA ASP A 172 -26.21 26.16 -5.33
C ASP A 172 -27.39 26.83 -4.62
N ALA A 173 -28.28 27.48 -5.37
CA ALA A 173 -29.52 28.04 -4.85
C ALA A 173 -30.45 26.94 -4.28
N LEU A 174 -30.67 25.86 -5.05
CA LEU A 174 -31.52 24.74 -4.63
C LEU A 174 -30.95 24.05 -3.39
N GLY A 175 -29.68 23.65 -3.44
CA GLY A 175 -29.03 22.90 -2.38
C GLY A 175 -28.97 23.66 -1.07
N LYS A 176 -28.67 24.98 -1.09
CA LYS A 176 -28.68 25.82 0.11
C LYS A 176 -30.07 25.93 0.73
N ALA A 177 -31.09 26.21 -0.08
CA ALA A 177 -32.46 26.36 0.41
C ALA A 177 -32.95 25.07 1.06
N TRP A 178 -32.75 23.93 0.40
CA TRP A 178 -33.12 22.62 0.94
C TRP A 178 -32.34 22.23 2.20
N TYR A 179 -31.03 22.49 2.22
CA TYR A 179 -30.21 22.24 3.41
C TYR A 179 -30.70 23.06 4.61
N GLU A 180 -31.07 24.32 4.40
CA GLU A 180 -31.60 25.20 5.44
C GLU A 180 -32.98 24.77 5.95
N GLU A 181 -33.83 24.25 5.07
CA GLU A 181 -35.16 23.72 5.42
C GLU A 181 -35.05 22.43 6.25
N ASP A 182 -34.24 21.46 5.77
CA ASP A 182 -34.03 20.16 6.40
C ASP A 182 -33.09 20.19 7.62
N LYS A 183 -32.36 21.30 7.81
CA LYS A 183 -31.33 21.47 8.85
C LYS A 183 -30.18 20.45 8.75
N GLY A 184 -29.88 19.97 7.54
CA GLY A 184 -28.76 19.06 7.30
C GLY A 184 -28.95 17.63 7.82
N LEU A 185 -30.18 17.23 8.14
CA LEU A 185 -30.50 15.90 8.69
C LEU A 185 -30.45 14.83 7.61
N LYS A 186 -31.19 15.03 6.53
CA LYS A 186 -31.32 14.15 5.37
C LYS A 186 -30.61 14.71 4.14
N ILE A 187 -30.65 16.02 3.93
CA ILE A 187 -30.06 16.69 2.78
C ILE A 187 -28.72 17.30 3.17
N VAL A 188 -27.70 17.09 2.35
CA VAL A 188 -26.42 17.79 2.46
C VAL A 188 -26.15 18.51 1.15
N TYR A 189 -25.76 19.78 1.25
CA TYR A 189 -25.25 20.54 0.12
C TYR A 189 -23.85 21.02 0.45
N GLU A 190 -22.95 20.92 -0.53
CA GLU A 190 -21.61 21.45 -0.42
C GLU A 190 -21.09 21.89 -1.79
N HIS A 191 -20.38 23.02 -1.80
CA HIS A 191 -19.56 23.45 -2.91
C HIS A 191 -18.11 23.06 -2.62
N VAL A 192 -17.56 22.18 -3.46
CA VAL A 192 -16.22 21.62 -3.31
C VAL A 192 -15.28 22.35 -4.27
N PRO A 193 -14.38 23.21 -3.76
CA PRO A 193 -13.48 24.03 -4.61
C PRO A 193 -12.36 23.20 -5.26
N THR A 194 -12.02 22.06 -4.65
CA THR A 194 -10.96 21.16 -5.09
C THR A 194 -11.17 19.79 -4.44
N LEU A 195 -10.94 18.71 -5.20
CA LEU A 195 -10.94 17.34 -4.67
C LEU A 195 -9.69 16.59 -5.15
N PRO A 196 -8.70 16.37 -4.28
CA PRO A 196 -7.61 15.45 -4.55
C PRO A 196 -8.10 13.99 -4.68
N PRO A 197 -7.38 13.10 -5.38
CA PRO A 197 -7.71 11.68 -5.42
C PRO A 197 -7.73 11.02 -4.03
N LEU A 198 -8.48 9.92 -3.91
CA LEU A 198 -8.65 9.11 -2.69
C LEU A 198 -9.32 9.87 -1.53
N ARG A 199 -10.06 10.96 -1.82
CA ARG A 199 -10.75 11.78 -0.80
C ARG A 199 -12.28 11.64 -0.83
N ALA A 200 -12.82 10.88 -1.77
CA ALA A 200 -14.24 10.56 -1.86
C ALA A 200 -14.46 9.04 -1.88
N PRO A 201 -15.67 8.54 -1.56
CA PRO A 201 -16.02 7.14 -1.79
C PRO A 201 -15.73 6.73 -3.25
N LYS A 202 -15.20 5.53 -3.47
CA LYS A 202 -14.66 5.11 -4.77
C LYS A 202 -15.65 5.30 -5.93
N VAL A 203 -16.91 4.93 -5.71
CA VAL A 203 -17.97 5.08 -6.71
C VAL A 203 -18.26 6.55 -7.04
N LEU A 204 -18.27 7.43 -6.04
CA LEU A 204 -18.45 8.86 -6.26
C LEU A 204 -17.24 9.44 -6.98
N GLU A 205 -16.03 9.08 -6.56
CA GLU A 205 -14.80 9.54 -7.20
C GLU A 205 -14.76 9.15 -8.68
N ARG A 206 -15.10 7.91 -9.03
CA ARG A 206 -15.21 7.49 -10.44
C ARG A 206 -16.16 8.38 -11.23
N ALA A 207 -17.37 8.60 -10.70
CA ALA A 207 -18.37 9.45 -11.36
C ALA A 207 -17.87 10.89 -11.54
N LEU A 208 -17.18 11.45 -10.54
CA LEU A 208 -16.60 12.78 -10.60
C LEU A 208 -15.54 12.92 -11.70
N TYR A 209 -14.59 11.98 -11.78
CA TYR A 209 -13.53 12.02 -12.79
C TYR A 209 -14.04 11.73 -14.21
N GLU A 210 -15.16 11.04 -14.37
CA GLU A 210 -15.83 10.81 -15.66
C GLU A 210 -16.73 11.99 -16.10
N LEU A 211 -17.22 12.83 -15.17
CA LEU A 211 -18.19 13.89 -15.45
C LEU A 211 -17.55 15.16 -16.07
N PRO A 212 -17.82 15.51 -17.34
CA PRO A 212 -17.23 16.69 -17.97
C PRO A 212 -17.62 18.01 -17.29
N ALA A 213 -16.77 19.04 -17.43
CA ALA A 213 -17.07 20.38 -16.90
C ALA A 213 -18.39 20.92 -17.46
N GLY A 214 -19.18 21.55 -16.59
CA GLY A 214 -20.51 22.06 -16.89
C GLY A 214 -21.62 21.01 -16.87
N GLN A 215 -21.34 19.72 -16.72
CA GLN A 215 -22.37 18.67 -16.74
C GLN A 215 -22.92 18.33 -15.36
N LEU A 216 -24.13 17.77 -15.36
CA LEU A 216 -24.84 17.25 -14.20
C LEU A 216 -24.79 15.72 -14.22
N SER A 217 -24.44 15.08 -13.10
CA SER A 217 -24.50 13.62 -12.98
C SER A 217 -25.93 13.14 -12.81
N LEU A 218 -26.22 11.92 -13.25
CA LEU A 218 -27.32 11.14 -12.66
C LEU A 218 -27.07 10.93 -11.16
N PRO A 219 -28.10 10.57 -10.36
CA PRO A 219 -27.91 10.20 -8.97
C PRO A 219 -26.88 9.07 -8.79
N VAL A 220 -25.79 9.35 -8.09
CA VAL A 220 -24.70 8.42 -7.80
C VAL A 220 -24.91 7.82 -6.42
N ARG A 221 -25.22 6.52 -6.35
CA ARG A 221 -25.41 5.81 -5.07
C ARG A 221 -24.08 5.59 -4.36
N THR A 222 -24.04 5.87 -3.07
CA THR A 222 -22.95 5.55 -2.15
C THR A 222 -23.50 4.83 -0.91
N SER A 223 -22.65 4.44 0.03
CA SER A 223 -23.08 3.85 1.31
C SER A 223 -23.91 4.80 2.18
N VAL A 224 -23.79 6.12 1.98
CA VAL A 224 -24.48 7.14 2.79
C VAL A 224 -25.74 7.70 2.12
N GLY A 225 -25.87 7.55 0.80
CA GLY A 225 -27.00 8.11 0.05
C GLY A 225 -26.71 8.33 -1.44
N TYR A 226 -27.55 9.14 -2.07
CA TYR A 226 -27.46 9.47 -3.50
C TYR A 226 -26.91 10.88 -3.69
N TYR A 227 -25.83 11.00 -4.45
CA TYR A 227 -25.21 12.27 -4.82
C TYR A 227 -25.69 12.71 -6.20
N ILE A 228 -26.15 13.95 -6.32
CA ILE A 228 -26.33 14.64 -7.59
C ILE A 228 -25.22 15.70 -7.68
N VAL A 229 -24.38 15.61 -8.69
CA VAL A 229 -23.19 16.47 -8.82
C VAL A 229 -23.31 17.36 -10.05
N LYS A 230 -23.01 18.65 -9.87
CA LYS A 230 -22.73 19.58 -10.97
C LYS A 230 -21.23 19.85 -11.03
N MET A 231 -20.57 19.40 -12.10
CA MET A 231 -19.17 19.75 -12.33
C MET A 231 -19.08 21.20 -12.82
N HIS A 232 -18.33 22.04 -12.12
CA HIS A 232 -18.12 23.44 -12.50
C HIS A 232 -16.89 23.57 -13.38
N SER A 233 -15.75 23.09 -12.91
CA SER A 233 -14.48 23.23 -13.64
C SER A 233 -13.49 22.12 -13.31
N ARG A 234 -12.48 21.97 -14.18
CA ARG A 234 -11.33 21.08 -14.03
C ARG A 234 -10.09 21.92 -14.25
N LYS A 235 -9.19 21.95 -13.26
CA LYS A 235 -8.00 22.81 -13.26
C LYS A 235 -6.75 21.95 -13.17
N ALA A 236 -5.70 22.29 -13.91
CA ALA A 236 -4.42 21.61 -13.77
C ALA A 236 -3.89 21.77 -12.33
N HIS A 237 -3.23 20.73 -11.81
CA HIS A 237 -2.66 20.76 -10.48
C HIS A 237 -1.61 21.89 -10.36
N PRO A 238 -1.77 22.86 -9.44
CA PRO A 238 -0.92 24.05 -9.39
C PRO A 238 0.47 23.81 -8.76
N GLY A 239 0.89 22.55 -8.64
CA GLY A 239 2.01 22.14 -7.79
C GLY A 239 1.77 22.40 -6.29
N LEU A 240 2.85 22.70 -5.56
CA LEU A 240 2.84 22.99 -4.13
C LEU A 240 3.25 24.43 -3.85
N VAL A 241 2.84 24.95 -2.71
CA VAL A 241 3.32 26.23 -2.16
C VAL A 241 4.10 25.98 -0.89
N ARG A 242 5.25 26.62 -0.74
CA ARG A 242 5.89 26.80 0.56
C ARG A 242 5.67 28.25 1.00
N ALA A 243 5.17 28.41 2.22
CA ALA A 243 4.86 29.72 2.78
C ALA A 243 5.37 29.81 4.23
N SER A 244 5.58 31.03 4.69
CA SER A 244 5.61 31.36 6.11
C SER A 244 4.31 32.02 6.51
N HIS A 245 3.87 31.86 7.76
CA HIS A 245 2.71 32.61 8.25
C HIS A 245 2.89 33.19 9.65
N ILE A 246 2.07 34.19 9.96
CA ILE A 246 1.86 34.70 11.31
C ILE A 246 0.39 34.48 11.63
N LEU A 247 0.10 33.61 12.60
CA LEU A 247 -1.26 33.37 13.07
C LEU A 247 -1.52 34.20 14.33
N ILE A 248 -2.52 35.07 14.30
CA ILE A 248 -3.06 35.75 15.47
C ILE A 248 -4.41 35.14 15.80
N SER A 249 -4.44 34.25 16.79
CA SER A 249 -5.64 33.52 17.17
C SER A 249 -6.62 34.40 17.96
N PHE A 250 -7.92 34.15 17.78
CA PHE A 250 -8.97 34.57 18.72
C PHE A 250 -9.59 33.31 19.33
N LYS A 251 -9.82 33.28 20.65
CA LYS A 251 -10.50 32.17 21.39
C LYS A 251 -10.17 30.73 20.91
N VAL A 252 -8.88 30.42 20.73
CA VAL A 252 -8.39 29.05 20.46
C VAL A 252 -7.31 28.72 21.49
N ASP A 253 -7.35 27.50 22.05
CA ASP A 253 -6.47 27.01 23.10
C ASP A 253 -6.43 27.92 24.36
N SER A 254 -5.25 28.39 24.77
CA SER A 254 -5.06 29.26 25.94
C SER A 254 -5.32 30.74 25.66
N VAL A 255 -5.62 31.11 24.42
CA VAL A 255 -5.81 32.50 24.01
C VAL A 255 -7.26 32.91 24.26
N THR A 256 -7.48 33.90 25.14
CA THR A 256 -8.82 34.39 25.51
C THR A 256 -9.25 35.68 24.80
N ARG A 257 -8.41 36.20 23.90
CA ARG A 257 -8.63 37.50 23.25
C ARG A 257 -9.83 37.52 22.31
N SER A 258 -10.48 38.69 22.21
CA SER A 258 -11.57 38.96 21.29
C SER A 258 -11.08 39.04 19.84
N LYS A 259 -12.03 39.02 18.89
CA LYS A 259 -11.72 39.18 17.47
C LYS A 259 -11.19 40.58 17.18
N GLU A 260 -11.71 41.59 17.85
CA GLU A 260 -11.28 42.99 17.74
C GLU A 260 -9.86 43.18 18.30
N GLU A 261 -9.52 42.54 19.41
CA GLU A 261 -8.17 42.55 19.97
C GLU A 261 -7.16 41.85 19.04
N ALA A 262 -7.55 40.72 18.45
CA ALA A 262 -6.73 40.04 17.45
C ALA A 262 -6.55 40.88 16.17
N LEU A 263 -7.59 41.63 15.78
CA LEU A 263 -7.54 42.54 14.63
C LEU A 263 -6.55 43.70 14.86
N ALA A 264 -6.56 44.30 16.05
CA ALA A 264 -5.59 45.35 16.38
C ALA A 264 -4.14 44.85 16.31
N ILE A 265 -3.87 43.63 16.79
CA ILE A 265 -2.54 43.03 16.75
C ILE A 265 -2.11 42.73 15.31
N VAL A 266 -2.99 42.14 14.49
CA VAL A 266 -2.63 41.81 13.10
C VAL A 266 -2.44 43.07 12.24
N GLU A 267 -3.17 44.16 12.52
CA GLU A 267 -2.94 45.47 11.90
C GLU A 267 -1.59 46.07 12.29
N GLU A 268 -1.19 45.97 13.57
CA GLU A 268 0.16 46.36 14.02
C GLU A 268 1.22 45.56 13.25
N VAL A 269 1.08 44.24 13.17
CA VAL A 269 2.05 43.38 12.47
C VAL A 269 2.10 43.73 10.98
N LEU A 270 0.98 44.03 10.33
CA LEU A 270 0.96 44.47 8.92
C LEU A 270 1.71 45.80 8.72
N GLN A 271 1.57 46.77 9.64
CA GLN A 271 2.33 48.02 9.58
C GLN A 271 3.84 47.78 9.72
N LYS A 272 4.24 46.87 10.61
CA LYS A 272 5.65 46.47 10.79
C LYS A 272 6.21 45.80 9.54
N ILE A 273 5.42 44.94 8.88
CA ILE A 273 5.81 44.33 7.60
C ILE A 273 5.93 45.40 6.50
N GLN A 274 5.02 46.36 6.44
CA GLN A 274 5.10 47.49 5.49
C GLN A 274 6.33 48.37 5.74
N ALA A 275 6.79 48.45 6.99
CA ALA A 275 8.03 49.11 7.38
C ALA A 275 9.30 48.24 7.14
N GLU A 276 9.16 47.13 6.40
CA GLU A 276 10.25 46.19 6.06
C GLU A 276 10.92 45.52 7.29
N GLU A 277 10.22 45.41 8.43
CA GLU A 277 10.67 44.58 9.55
C GLU A 277 10.75 43.09 9.13
N ASP A 278 11.68 42.34 9.72
CA ASP A 278 11.90 40.94 9.34
C ASP A 278 10.70 40.05 9.71
N PHE A 279 10.11 39.41 8.69
CA PHE A 279 8.93 38.57 8.85
C PHE A 279 9.15 37.41 9.82
N ALA A 280 10.34 36.81 9.84
CA ALA A 280 10.63 35.67 10.70
C ALA A 280 10.72 36.09 12.17
N GLU A 281 11.30 37.26 12.46
CA GLU A 281 11.30 37.82 13.82
C GLU A 281 9.90 38.22 14.27
N LEU A 282 9.07 38.80 13.38
CA LEU A 282 7.66 39.07 13.66
C LEU A 282 6.88 37.77 13.93
N ALA A 283 7.11 36.73 13.15
CA ALA A 283 6.47 35.43 13.36
C ALA A 283 6.86 34.81 14.71
N LYS A 284 8.15 34.84 15.10
CA LYS A 284 8.61 34.38 16.41
C LYS A 284 7.98 35.16 17.57
N THR A 285 7.73 36.45 17.36
CA THR A 285 7.24 37.35 18.40
C THR A 285 5.72 37.28 18.56
N TYR A 286 4.98 37.29 17.46
CA TYR A 286 3.53 37.50 17.46
C TYR A 286 2.72 36.24 17.14
N SER A 287 3.28 35.29 16.38
CA SER A 287 2.51 34.13 15.92
C SER A 287 2.13 33.21 17.07
N ASN A 288 0.88 32.75 17.04
CA ASN A 288 0.32 31.80 18.00
C ASN A 288 0.27 30.37 17.43
N ASP A 289 0.88 30.12 16.27
CA ASP A 289 1.11 28.76 15.80
C ASP A 289 2.42 28.21 16.40
N PRO A 290 2.37 27.34 17.43
CA PRO A 290 3.57 26.79 18.05
C PRO A 290 4.39 25.91 17.09
N GLY A 291 3.77 25.37 16.02
CA GLY A 291 4.42 24.50 15.06
C GLY A 291 5.39 25.23 14.12
N SER A 292 5.15 26.52 13.86
CA SER A 292 5.92 27.30 12.91
C SER A 292 6.56 28.56 13.49
N ALA A 293 5.99 29.16 14.54
CA ALA A 293 6.44 30.45 15.10
C ALA A 293 7.94 30.48 15.42
N ALA A 294 8.44 29.47 16.14
CA ALA A 294 9.86 29.38 16.53
C ALA A 294 10.81 29.31 15.32
N ASN A 295 10.31 28.83 14.16
CA ASN A 295 11.04 28.75 12.91
C ASN A 295 10.65 29.89 11.93
N GLY A 296 10.29 31.05 12.46
CA GLY A 296 9.95 32.21 11.62
C GLY A 296 8.66 32.05 10.82
N GLY A 297 7.72 31.26 11.34
CA GLY A 297 6.43 30.99 10.70
C GLY A 297 6.52 30.03 9.52
N MET A 298 7.70 29.46 9.23
CA MET A 298 7.93 28.61 8.05
C MET A 298 7.14 27.30 8.13
N LEU A 299 6.35 27.02 7.08
CA LEU A 299 5.60 25.79 6.91
C LEU A 299 6.30 24.83 5.94
N ARG A 300 5.97 23.54 6.03
CA ARG A 300 6.30 22.58 4.95
C ARG A 300 5.58 22.98 3.66
N ALA A 301 6.08 22.53 2.51
CA ALA A 301 5.33 22.69 1.27
C ALA A 301 3.99 21.93 1.34
N PHE A 302 2.93 22.52 0.79
CA PHE A 302 1.58 21.96 0.79
C PHE A 302 0.87 22.19 -0.54
N GLY A 303 0.00 21.25 -0.90
CA GLY A 303 -0.91 21.31 -2.04
C GLY A 303 -2.30 21.83 -1.67
N LEU A 304 -3.21 21.83 -2.65
CA LEU A 304 -4.61 22.14 -2.43
C LEU A 304 -5.32 21.00 -1.66
N GLY A 305 -6.26 21.35 -0.79
CA GLY A 305 -6.96 20.44 0.13
C GLY A 305 -6.16 20.03 1.37
N GLU A 306 -4.99 20.62 1.62
CA GLU A 306 -4.17 20.35 2.82
C GLU A 306 -4.35 21.40 3.92
N MET A 307 -4.77 22.62 3.55
CA MET A 307 -4.96 23.74 4.48
C MET A 307 -6.44 24.14 4.56
N VAL A 308 -6.80 24.97 5.56
CA VAL A 308 -8.16 25.54 5.60
C VAL A 308 -8.36 26.47 4.41
N GLN A 309 -9.54 26.40 3.79
CA GLN A 309 -9.83 27.04 2.49
C GLN A 309 -9.40 28.52 2.40
N PRO A 310 -9.69 29.41 3.37
CA PRO A 310 -9.28 30.82 3.27
C PRO A 310 -7.75 31.00 3.21
N PHE A 311 -7.01 30.23 4.02
CA PHE A 311 -5.56 30.24 4.06
C PHE A 311 -4.98 29.74 2.75
N GLU A 312 -5.49 28.60 2.29
CA GLU A 312 -5.06 27.97 1.04
C GLU A 312 -5.25 28.88 -0.17
N GLN A 313 -6.45 29.44 -0.32
CA GLN A 313 -6.77 30.35 -1.43
C GLN A 313 -5.83 31.56 -1.44
N ALA A 314 -5.59 32.17 -0.28
CA ALA A 314 -4.68 33.31 -0.17
C ALA A 314 -3.24 32.91 -0.50
N ALA A 315 -2.74 31.78 0.00
CA ALA A 315 -1.38 31.32 -0.25
C ALA A 315 -1.11 31.02 -1.74
N PHE A 316 -2.07 30.38 -2.42
CA PHE A 316 -1.95 30.06 -3.85
C PHE A 316 -2.18 31.28 -4.76
N ALA A 317 -2.87 32.31 -4.28
CA ALA A 317 -3.07 33.57 -5.00
C ALA A 317 -1.80 34.45 -5.06
N LEU A 318 -0.87 34.31 -4.10
CA LEU A 318 0.44 34.97 -4.14
C LEU A 318 1.26 34.44 -5.32
N ASN A 319 2.03 35.30 -5.97
CA ASN A 319 2.75 34.96 -7.21
C ASN A 319 4.25 35.09 -7.08
N THR A 320 4.74 36.05 -6.31
CA THR A 320 6.16 36.38 -6.23
C THR A 320 6.77 35.87 -4.93
N PRO A 321 7.89 35.13 -4.94
CA PRO A 321 8.64 34.83 -3.73
C PRO A 321 8.92 36.11 -2.92
N GLY A 322 8.54 36.10 -1.64
CA GLY A 322 8.61 37.24 -0.74
C GLY A 322 7.31 38.07 -0.65
N GLU A 323 6.35 37.88 -1.55
CA GLU A 323 5.04 38.53 -1.51
C GLU A 323 4.28 38.15 -0.23
N VAL A 324 3.61 39.13 0.37
CA VAL A 324 2.84 38.98 1.60
C VAL A 324 1.37 39.22 1.31
N SER A 325 0.49 38.35 1.84
CA SER A 325 -0.96 38.48 1.72
C SER A 325 -1.47 39.69 2.51
N GLY A 326 -2.69 40.12 2.17
CA GLY A 326 -3.50 40.90 3.10
C GLY A 326 -3.95 40.06 4.31
N LEU A 327 -4.89 40.60 5.07
CA LEU A 327 -5.52 39.93 6.19
C LEU A 327 -6.35 38.73 5.71
N VAL A 328 -6.04 37.54 6.23
CA VAL A 328 -6.79 36.31 5.91
C VAL A 328 -7.46 35.78 7.18
N GLU A 329 -8.79 35.76 7.22
CA GLU A 329 -9.53 35.20 8.34
C GLU A 329 -9.82 33.71 8.16
N SER A 330 -9.65 32.93 9.22
CA SER A 330 -10.04 31.52 9.28
C SER A 330 -10.65 31.19 10.64
N ARG A 331 -11.14 29.96 10.81
CA ARG A 331 -11.59 29.44 12.11
C ARG A 331 -10.53 29.45 13.23
N PHE A 332 -9.25 29.57 12.87
CA PHE A 332 -8.15 29.59 13.84
C PHE A 332 -7.75 31.01 14.28
N GLY A 333 -8.22 32.04 13.58
CA GLY A 333 -7.71 33.40 13.75
C GLY A 333 -7.41 34.08 12.42
N TYR A 334 -6.67 35.18 12.54
CA TYR A 334 -6.15 35.97 11.44
C TYR A 334 -4.77 35.49 11.03
N HIS A 335 -4.53 35.39 9.74
CA HIS A 335 -3.26 34.98 9.15
C HIS A 335 -2.71 36.09 8.27
N ILE A 336 -1.40 36.27 8.36
CA ILE A 336 -0.59 36.96 7.35
C ILE A 336 0.33 35.91 6.74
N ILE A 337 0.30 35.78 5.42
CA ILE A 337 0.98 34.70 4.70
C ILE A 337 2.05 35.31 3.81
N LYS A 338 3.28 34.80 3.88
CA LYS A 338 4.38 35.16 3.00
C LYS A 338 4.73 34.00 2.09
N LEU A 339 4.71 34.22 0.78
CA LEU A 339 5.14 33.21 -0.19
C LEU A 339 6.66 33.04 -0.11
N ILE A 340 7.13 31.81 0.04
CA ILE A 340 8.56 31.47 0.02
C ILE A 340 8.93 30.96 -1.37
N GLU A 341 8.21 29.97 -1.87
CA GLU A 341 8.41 29.43 -3.22
C GLU A 341 7.17 28.68 -3.71
N LYS A 342 7.02 28.61 -5.04
CA LYS A 342 6.11 27.67 -5.70
C LYS A 342 6.93 26.51 -6.25
N LEU A 343 6.48 25.29 -5.97
CA LEU A 343 7.13 24.05 -6.37
C LEU A 343 6.23 23.29 -7.35
N PRO A 344 6.78 22.52 -8.30
CA PRO A 344 5.96 21.64 -9.13
C PRO A 344 5.30 20.55 -8.28
N ARG A 345 4.31 19.87 -8.85
CA ARG A 345 3.75 18.65 -8.25
C ARG A 345 4.89 17.61 -8.10
N PRO A 346 4.97 16.89 -6.97
CA PRO A 346 5.93 15.80 -6.84
C PRO A 346 5.80 14.76 -7.97
N SER A 347 6.92 14.15 -8.35
CA SER A 347 6.92 13.08 -9.36
C SER A 347 6.16 11.85 -8.87
N PHE A 348 5.74 11.00 -9.81
CA PHE A 348 5.15 9.70 -9.49
C PHE A 348 6.00 8.90 -8.51
N ASP A 349 7.32 8.79 -8.75
CA ASP A 349 8.24 8.05 -7.87
C ASP A 349 8.23 8.57 -6.42
N THR A 350 7.99 9.87 -6.23
CA THR A 350 7.93 10.49 -4.91
C THR A 350 6.60 10.17 -4.20
N GLU A 351 5.48 10.13 -4.92
CA GLU A 351 4.14 9.87 -4.36
C GLU A 351 3.74 8.40 -4.36
N LYS A 352 4.41 7.53 -5.12
CA LYS A 352 4.03 6.13 -5.36
C LYS A 352 3.73 5.38 -4.06
N ASN A 353 4.66 5.42 -3.10
CA ASN A 353 4.53 4.66 -1.86
C ASN A 353 3.39 5.17 -0.95
N SER A 354 3.14 6.49 -0.92
CA SER A 354 2.06 7.07 -0.11
C SER A 354 0.71 6.77 -0.73
N LEU A 355 0.58 6.88 -2.05
CA LEU A 355 -0.62 6.52 -2.79
C LEU A 355 -0.93 5.02 -2.68
N GLN A 356 0.06 4.15 -2.87
CA GLN A 356 -0.09 2.70 -2.69
C GLN A 356 -0.57 2.36 -1.29
N SER A 357 0.04 2.97 -0.27
CA SER A 357 -0.35 2.77 1.14
C SER A 357 -1.77 3.26 1.43
N ALA A 358 -2.21 4.34 0.78
CA ALA A 358 -3.58 4.86 0.92
C ALA A 358 -4.60 3.93 0.25
N MET A 359 -4.32 3.49 -0.98
CA MET A 359 -5.17 2.53 -1.71
C MET A 359 -5.31 1.20 -0.95
N ALA A 360 -4.21 0.68 -0.40
CA ALA A 360 -4.23 -0.56 0.37
C ALA A 360 -5.13 -0.52 1.61
N LYS A 361 -5.40 0.67 2.17
CA LYS A 361 -6.18 0.87 3.40
C LYS A 361 -7.65 1.21 3.16
N ASN A 362 -8.07 1.43 1.93
CA ASN A 362 -9.42 1.88 1.60
C ASN A 362 -10.07 1.00 0.51
N GLU A 363 -11.21 1.43 -0.02
CA GLU A 363 -11.99 0.70 -1.03
C GLU A 363 -11.25 0.47 -2.37
N HIS A 364 -10.13 1.16 -2.59
CA HIS A 364 -9.27 0.99 -3.77
C HIS A 364 -8.30 -0.19 -3.64
N ASN A 365 -8.26 -0.90 -2.50
CA ASN A 365 -7.43 -2.11 -2.35
C ASN A 365 -7.77 -3.16 -3.43
N PHE A 366 -9.04 -3.23 -3.85
CA PHE A 366 -9.48 -4.13 -4.90
C PHE A 366 -8.91 -3.75 -6.28
N GLU A 367 -8.73 -2.45 -6.54
CA GLU A 367 -8.09 -1.97 -7.78
C GLU A 367 -6.58 -2.18 -7.72
N LEU A 368 -5.96 -1.93 -6.55
CA LEU A 368 -4.53 -2.11 -6.33
C LEU A 368 -4.09 -3.55 -6.62
N TYR A 369 -4.81 -4.54 -6.10
CA TYR A 369 -4.46 -5.97 -6.25
C TYR A 369 -5.19 -6.66 -7.41
N LYS A 370 -5.90 -5.91 -8.27
CA LYS A 370 -6.73 -6.49 -9.33
C LYS A 370 -5.94 -7.40 -10.27
N ALA A 371 -4.76 -6.95 -10.72
CA ALA A 371 -3.94 -7.74 -11.65
C ALA A 371 -3.51 -9.08 -11.04
N PHE A 372 -3.16 -9.08 -9.75
CA PHE A 372 -2.85 -10.30 -9.01
C PHE A 372 -4.06 -11.23 -8.94
N ASP A 373 -5.23 -10.72 -8.56
CA ASP A 373 -6.46 -11.51 -8.47
C ASP A 373 -6.86 -12.11 -9.82
N ASP A 374 -6.78 -11.32 -10.89
CA ASP A 374 -7.10 -11.76 -12.25
C ASP A 374 -6.13 -12.84 -12.73
N ARG A 375 -4.84 -12.69 -12.43
CA ARG A 375 -3.82 -13.72 -12.69
C ARG A 375 -4.15 -15.01 -11.95
N MET A 376 -4.45 -14.93 -10.65
CA MET A 376 -4.79 -16.09 -9.82
C MET A 376 -6.04 -16.80 -10.34
N LYS A 377 -7.10 -16.06 -10.67
CA LYS A 377 -8.31 -16.59 -11.30
C LYS A 377 -7.99 -17.33 -12.60
N LYS A 378 -7.16 -16.74 -13.46
CA LYS A 378 -6.77 -17.33 -14.74
C LYS A 378 -5.93 -18.61 -14.57
N GLU A 379 -4.95 -18.61 -13.68
CA GLU A 379 -4.06 -19.75 -13.43
C GLU A 379 -4.78 -20.94 -12.77
N HIS A 380 -5.92 -20.68 -12.10
CA HIS A 380 -6.73 -21.68 -11.43
C HIS A 380 -8.05 -21.99 -12.15
N ASP A 381 -8.14 -21.71 -13.45
CA ASP A 381 -9.30 -22.02 -14.29
C ASP A 381 -10.64 -21.58 -13.65
N TYR A 382 -10.67 -20.35 -13.13
CA TYR A 382 -11.85 -19.80 -12.46
C TYR A 382 -13.06 -19.73 -13.38
N VAL A 383 -14.20 -20.24 -12.90
CA VAL A 383 -15.50 -20.12 -13.58
C VAL A 383 -16.53 -19.54 -12.61
N PHE A 384 -17.20 -18.46 -13.01
CA PHE A 384 -18.30 -17.85 -12.26
C PHE A 384 -19.65 -18.44 -12.70
N TYR A 385 -20.54 -18.73 -11.74
CA TYR A 385 -21.89 -19.21 -12.00
C TYR A 385 -22.93 -18.14 -11.59
N PRO A 386 -23.39 -17.30 -12.54
CA PRO A 386 -24.22 -16.14 -12.24
C PRO A 386 -25.58 -16.51 -11.61
N ASP A 387 -26.22 -17.59 -12.05
CA ASP A 387 -27.53 -17.98 -11.53
C ASP A 387 -27.50 -18.29 -10.02
N ALA A 388 -26.41 -18.90 -9.53
CA ALA A 388 -26.25 -19.19 -8.11
C ALA A 388 -25.96 -17.91 -7.29
N TYR A 389 -25.26 -16.94 -7.88
CA TYR A 389 -25.04 -15.65 -7.25
C TYR A 389 -26.35 -14.85 -7.17
N GLU A 390 -27.14 -14.86 -8.24
CA GLU A 390 -28.41 -14.15 -8.32
C GLU A 390 -29.40 -14.64 -7.26
N GLU A 391 -29.48 -15.95 -6.99
CA GLU A 391 -30.32 -16.47 -5.91
C GLU A 391 -29.95 -15.91 -4.52
N LEU A 392 -28.67 -15.66 -4.25
CA LEU A 392 -28.24 -15.00 -3.01
C LEU A 392 -28.53 -13.50 -3.04
N ALA A 393 -28.39 -12.87 -4.19
CA ALA A 393 -28.76 -11.47 -4.38
C ALA A 393 -30.26 -11.24 -4.18
N GLU A 394 -31.10 -12.20 -4.58
CA GLU A 394 -32.55 -12.15 -4.32
C GLU A 394 -32.88 -12.20 -2.83
N LEU A 395 -32.15 -12.99 -2.03
CA LEU A 395 -32.28 -12.98 -0.56
C LEU A 395 -31.94 -11.60 0.04
N CYS A 396 -31.03 -10.86 -0.58
CA CYS A 396 -30.63 -9.52 -0.15
C CYS A 396 -31.73 -8.46 -0.29
N ASN A 397 -32.87 -8.80 -0.92
CA ASN A 397 -34.04 -7.92 -0.96
C ASN A 397 -34.75 -7.85 0.39
N GLU A 398 -34.68 -8.92 1.19
CA GLU A 398 -35.39 -9.06 2.47
C GLU A 398 -34.48 -9.24 3.67
N LEU A 399 -33.25 -9.74 3.47
CA LEU A 399 -32.31 -10.10 4.52
C LEU A 399 -30.95 -9.47 4.28
N PHE A 400 -30.29 -8.95 5.32
CA PHE A 400 -28.92 -8.49 5.16
C PHE A 400 -27.94 -9.67 5.22
N PRO A 401 -26.87 -9.74 4.40
CA PRO A 401 -26.05 -10.95 4.29
C PRO A 401 -25.36 -11.44 5.58
N SER A 402 -25.08 -10.52 6.53
CA SER A 402 -24.49 -10.86 7.82
C SER A 402 -25.51 -11.30 8.87
N ASP A 403 -26.82 -11.24 8.59
CA ASP A 403 -27.85 -11.60 9.56
C ASP A 403 -27.91 -13.12 9.74
N SER A 404 -28.18 -13.57 10.98
CA SER A 404 -28.33 -15.01 11.25
C SER A 404 -29.41 -15.67 10.38
N VAL A 405 -30.50 -14.94 10.08
CA VAL A 405 -31.59 -15.45 9.24
C VAL A 405 -31.15 -15.65 7.78
N PHE A 406 -30.27 -14.79 7.26
CA PHE A 406 -29.67 -14.99 5.93
C PHE A 406 -28.89 -16.30 5.89
N TYR A 407 -28.01 -16.51 6.88
CA TYR A 407 -27.24 -17.75 6.99
C TYR A 407 -28.14 -18.99 7.11
N GLU A 408 -29.14 -18.96 7.98
CA GLU A 408 -30.06 -20.09 8.17
C GLU A 408 -30.85 -20.44 6.89
N THR A 409 -31.10 -19.45 6.02
CA THR A 409 -31.75 -19.66 4.73
C THR A 409 -30.77 -20.22 3.69
N ALA A 410 -29.54 -19.70 3.65
CA ALA A 410 -28.56 -20.02 2.62
C ALA A 410 -27.70 -21.26 2.93
N LYS A 411 -27.67 -21.76 4.18
CA LYS A 411 -26.83 -22.90 4.59
C LYS A 411 -27.12 -24.21 3.85
N ASP A 412 -28.32 -24.37 3.30
CA ASP A 412 -28.74 -25.57 2.56
C ASP A 412 -28.70 -25.37 1.03
N MET A 413 -28.31 -24.18 0.56
CA MET A 413 -28.16 -23.86 -0.86
C MET A 413 -26.83 -24.43 -1.39
N ASN A 414 -26.89 -25.38 -2.33
CA ASN A 414 -25.72 -26.17 -2.74
C ASN A 414 -25.28 -25.93 -4.19
N LYS A 415 -25.82 -24.93 -4.90
CA LYS A 415 -25.33 -24.63 -6.24
C LYS A 415 -23.92 -24.03 -6.14
N PRO A 416 -23.00 -24.40 -7.04
CA PRO A 416 -21.69 -23.77 -7.08
C PRO A 416 -21.83 -22.30 -7.47
N LEU A 417 -21.22 -21.40 -6.70
CA LEU A 417 -21.10 -19.97 -7.02
C LEU A 417 -19.95 -19.69 -7.98
N PHE A 418 -18.86 -20.40 -7.78
CA PHE A 418 -17.76 -20.47 -8.73
C PHE A 418 -17.07 -21.83 -8.64
N SER A 419 -16.16 -22.10 -9.55
CA SER A 419 -15.21 -23.20 -9.42
C SER A 419 -13.78 -22.71 -9.65
N LEU A 420 -12.83 -23.43 -9.05
CA LEU A 420 -11.40 -23.31 -9.31
C LEU A 420 -10.89 -24.71 -9.67
N GLN A 421 -10.22 -24.87 -10.80
CA GLN A 421 -9.69 -26.16 -11.28
C GLN A 421 -10.75 -27.29 -11.27
N GLY A 422 -11.99 -26.94 -11.58
CA GLY A 422 -13.14 -27.86 -11.56
C GLY A 422 -13.71 -28.19 -10.17
N GLN A 423 -13.10 -27.73 -9.09
CA GLN A 423 -13.67 -27.81 -7.74
C GLN A 423 -14.70 -26.69 -7.53
N GLY A 424 -15.97 -27.05 -7.34
CA GLY A 424 -17.05 -26.10 -7.08
C GLY A 424 -17.08 -25.61 -5.64
N PHE A 425 -17.36 -24.32 -5.46
CA PHE A 425 -17.54 -23.65 -4.17
C PHE A 425 -19.02 -23.27 -4.01
N PRO A 426 -19.79 -23.93 -3.12
CA PRO A 426 -21.24 -23.77 -3.05
C PRO A 426 -21.69 -22.50 -2.31
N GLN A 427 -22.94 -22.09 -2.55
CA GLN A 427 -23.61 -21.00 -1.84
C GLN A 427 -23.57 -21.17 -0.31
N SER A 428 -23.75 -22.38 0.20
CA SER A 428 -23.73 -22.71 1.63
C SER A 428 -22.39 -22.39 2.30
N GLU A 429 -21.28 -22.65 1.61
CA GLU A 429 -19.95 -22.31 2.13
C GLU A 429 -19.73 -20.79 2.15
N PHE A 430 -20.20 -20.09 1.11
CA PHE A 430 -20.14 -18.63 1.07
C PHE A 430 -21.03 -17.98 2.14
N ALA A 431 -22.21 -18.53 2.41
CA ALA A 431 -23.07 -18.07 3.50
C ALA A 431 -22.36 -18.19 4.86
N ARG A 432 -21.68 -19.32 5.11
CA ARG A 432 -20.84 -19.49 6.30
C ARG A 432 -19.71 -18.47 6.33
N PHE A 433 -19.05 -18.23 5.20
CA PHE A 433 -18.00 -17.21 5.10
C PHE A 433 -18.51 -15.82 5.49
N MET A 434 -19.65 -15.38 4.95
CA MET A 434 -20.27 -14.08 5.26
C MET A 434 -20.72 -13.93 6.72
N SER A 435 -21.01 -15.03 7.42
CA SER A 435 -21.35 -15.00 8.85
C SER A 435 -20.17 -14.63 9.76
N ALA A 436 -18.93 -14.63 9.23
CA ALA A 436 -17.75 -14.26 9.98
C ALA A 436 -17.78 -12.76 10.39
N PRO A 437 -17.40 -12.41 11.63
CA PRO A 437 -17.37 -11.02 12.06
C PRO A 437 -16.44 -10.16 11.21
N GLN A 438 -16.86 -8.92 10.93
CA GLN A 438 -16.05 -7.87 10.29
C GLN A 438 -15.53 -8.20 8.88
N ILE A 439 -16.24 -9.05 8.13
CA ILE A 439 -15.82 -9.41 6.78
C ILE A 439 -15.89 -8.25 5.78
N SER A 440 -16.81 -7.31 6.02
CA SER A 440 -17.04 -6.14 5.18
C SER A 440 -17.53 -4.99 6.06
N THR A 441 -17.23 -3.77 5.62
CA THR A 441 -17.74 -2.53 6.23
C THR A 441 -18.94 -1.95 5.47
N LYS A 442 -19.38 -2.62 4.40
CA LYS A 442 -20.50 -2.16 3.58
C LYS A 442 -21.80 -2.28 4.34
N THR A 443 -22.62 -1.25 4.21
CA THR A 443 -23.92 -1.14 4.85
C THR A 443 -25.08 -1.41 3.90
N PHE A 444 -24.83 -1.47 2.59
CA PHE A 444 -25.84 -1.82 1.59
C PHE A 444 -25.72 -3.31 1.23
N ALA A 445 -26.82 -4.05 1.28
CA ALA A 445 -26.81 -5.52 1.23
C ALA A 445 -26.08 -6.08 -0.02
N LEU A 446 -26.36 -5.55 -1.21
CA LEU A 446 -25.73 -6.01 -2.45
C LEU A 446 -24.25 -5.61 -2.55
N ASP A 447 -23.84 -4.47 -1.97
CA ASP A 447 -22.43 -4.07 -1.93
C ASP A 447 -21.64 -4.97 -0.96
N PHE A 448 -22.26 -5.32 0.17
CA PHE A 448 -21.70 -6.29 1.10
C PHE A 448 -21.55 -7.65 0.43
N LEU A 449 -22.61 -8.14 -0.23
CA LEU A 449 -22.59 -9.44 -0.92
C LEU A 449 -21.46 -9.49 -1.94
N GLN A 450 -21.31 -8.44 -2.76
CA GLN A 450 -20.25 -8.35 -3.76
C GLN A 450 -18.86 -8.30 -3.13
N GLU A 451 -18.63 -7.46 -2.11
CA GLU A 451 -17.33 -7.35 -1.45
C GLU A 451 -16.95 -8.67 -0.76
N ALA A 452 -17.89 -9.29 -0.06
CA ALA A 452 -17.68 -10.60 0.56
C ALA A 452 -17.40 -11.67 -0.50
N TYR A 453 -18.09 -11.64 -1.64
CA TYR A 453 -17.85 -12.56 -2.75
C TYR A 453 -16.42 -12.44 -3.28
N ASP A 454 -15.96 -11.21 -3.53
CA ASP A 454 -14.60 -10.96 -4.00
C ASP A 454 -13.55 -11.44 -2.97
N LEU A 455 -13.80 -11.23 -1.67
CA LEU A 455 -12.94 -11.74 -0.59
C LEU A 455 -12.96 -13.27 -0.51
N PHE A 456 -14.11 -13.91 -0.74
CA PHE A 456 -14.24 -15.36 -0.73
C PHE A 456 -13.46 -16.00 -1.89
N VAL A 457 -13.58 -15.43 -3.11
CA VAL A 457 -12.81 -15.88 -4.27
C VAL A 457 -11.31 -15.68 -4.05
N ARG A 458 -10.89 -14.56 -3.46
CA ARG A 458 -9.48 -14.31 -3.10
C ARG A 458 -8.96 -15.36 -2.11
N ALA A 459 -9.72 -15.66 -1.05
CA ALA A 459 -9.34 -16.65 -0.05
C ALA A 459 -9.23 -18.07 -0.64
N ALA A 460 -10.18 -18.45 -1.49
CA ALA A 460 -10.16 -19.72 -2.21
C ALA A 460 -8.96 -19.81 -3.17
N SER A 461 -8.71 -18.77 -3.95
CA SER A 461 -7.59 -18.71 -4.90
C SER A 461 -6.23 -18.75 -4.19
N ALA A 462 -6.08 -18.01 -3.08
CA ALA A 462 -4.86 -18.03 -2.27
C ALA A 462 -4.59 -19.42 -1.67
N THR A 463 -5.64 -20.12 -1.23
CA THR A 463 -5.54 -21.49 -0.71
C THR A 463 -5.12 -22.46 -1.83
N ALA A 464 -5.71 -22.33 -3.01
CA ALA A 464 -5.36 -23.15 -4.17
C ALA A 464 -3.90 -22.95 -4.58
N GLU A 465 -3.44 -21.69 -4.67
CA GLU A 465 -2.04 -21.36 -4.99
C GLU A 465 -1.08 -21.90 -3.92
N GLN A 466 -1.44 -21.78 -2.64
CA GLN A 466 -0.62 -22.28 -1.53
C GLN A 466 -0.42 -23.81 -1.58
N ASN A 467 -1.42 -24.56 -2.04
CA ASN A 467 -1.36 -26.02 -2.15
C ASN A 467 -0.40 -26.48 -3.25
N VAL A 468 -0.24 -25.71 -4.32
CA VAL A 468 0.66 -26.03 -5.44
C VAL A 468 1.97 -25.25 -5.42
N PHE A 469 2.14 -24.34 -4.45
CA PHE A 469 3.24 -23.38 -4.40
C PHE A 469 4.62 -24.03 -4.53
N ASN A 470 4.90 -25.07 -3.74
CA ASN A 470 6.20 -25.74 -3.77
C ASN A 470 6.44 -26.52 -5.08
N GLU A 471 5.39 -26.98 -5.74
CA GLU A 471 5.48 -27.68 -7.04
C GLU A 471 5.72 -26.69 -8.18
N LYS A 472 5.10 -25.52 -8.10
CA LYS A 472 5.21 -24.42 -9.07
C LYS A 472 6.52 -23.66 -8.94
N HIS A 473 7.04 -23.56 -7.71
CA HIS A 473 8.24 -22.83 -7.34
C HIS A 473 9.25 -23.72 -6.60
N PRO A 474 9.79 -24.78 -7.23
CA PRO A 474 10.78 -25.65 -6.60
C PRO A 474 12.04 -24.88 -6.17
N GLU A 475 12.36 -23.77 -6.85
CA GLU A 475 13.44 -22.85 -6.51
C GLU A 475 13.29 -22.21 -5.13
N TYR A 476 12.06 -22.07 -4.63
CA TYR A 476 11.78 -21.47 -3.33
C TYR A 476 12.48 -22.22 -2.20
N ALA A 477 12.49 -23.56 -2.24
CA ALA A 477 13.14 -24.39 -1.24
C ALA A 477 14.67 -24.15 -1.22
N TYR A 478 15.29 -24.03 -2.39
CA TYR A 478 16.73 -23.76 -2.49
C TYR A 478 17.09 -22.35 -2.00
N LEU A 479 16.26 -21.35 -2.31
CA LEU A 479 16.42 -19.99 -1.80
C LEU A 479 16.30 -19.94 -0.28
N MET A 480 15.30 -20.61 0.30
CA MET A 480 15.16 -20.69 1.75
C MET A 480 16.33 -21.41 2.41
N GLN A 481 16.83 -22.49 1.82
CA GLN A 481 18.02 -23.18 2.30
C GLN A 481 19.27 -22.29 2.23
N GLU A 482 19.42 -21.51 1.15
CA GLU A 482 20.52 -20.56 0.99
C GLU A 482 20.48 -19.45 2.05
N TYR A 483 19.31 -18.86 2.31
CA TYR A 483 19.14 -17.86 3.38
C TYR A 483 19.48 -18.47 4.75
N ARG A 484 18.93 -19.65 5.05
CA ARG A 484 19.19 -20.38 6.28
C ARG A 484 20.69 -20.58 6.50
N ASP A 485 21.37 -21.14 5.51
CA ASP A 485 22.78 -21.46 5.62
C ASP A 485 23.67 -20.21 5.58
N GLY A 486 23.24 -19.15 4.89
CA GLY A 486 23.89 -17.85 4.87
C GLY A 486 23.91 -17.16 6.24
N ILE A 487 22.77 -17.16 6.95
CA ILE A 487 22.68 -16.63 8.32
C ILE A 487 23.64 -17.40 9.24
N LEU A 488 23.59 -18.74 9.19
CA LEU A 488 24.46 -19.59 9.99
C LEU A 488 25.94 -19.37 9.69
N LEU A 489 26.30 -19.31 8.39
CA LEU A 489 27.65 -19.01 7.94
C LEU A 489 28.15 -17.68 8.49
N PHE A 490 27.33 -16.63 8.40
CA PHE A 490 27.68 -15.30 8.86
C PHE A 490 27.93 -15.28 10.36
N GLU A 491 27.03 -15.87 11.14
CA GLU A 491 27.11 -15.88 12.61
C GLU A 491 28.35 -16.65 13.11
N ILE A 492 28.55 -17.88 12.61
CA ILE A 492 29.71 -18.68 13.01
C ILE A 492 31.03 -18.05 12.54
N SER A 493 31.04 -17.47 11.33
CA SER A 493 32.25 -16.81 10.81
C SER A 493 32.58 -15.54 11.59
N ASN A 494 31.58 -14.76 12.03
CA ASN A 494 31.78 -13.62 12.92
C ASN A 494 32.41 -14.04 14.24
N ARG A 495 31.84 -15.05 14.89
CA ARG A 495 32.31 -15.57 16.17
C ARG A 495 33.76 -16.06 16.09
N GLU A 496 34.07 -16.89 15.09
CA GLU A 496 35.36 -17.58 15.01
C GLU A 496 36.46 -16.74 14.33
N VAL A 497 36.10 -15.93 13.32
CA VAL A 497 37.09 -15.29 12.42
C VAL A 497 36.88 -13.77 12.28
N TRP A 498 35.72 -13.31 11.84
CA TRP A 498 35.57 -11.94 11.30
C TRP A 498 35.61 -10.84 12.36
N THR A 499 35.34 -11.16 13.63
CA THR A 499 35.57 -10.23 14.76
C THR A 499 37.06 -10.01 15.08
N LYS A 500 37.98 -10.81 14.52
CA LYS A 500 39.42 -10.69 14.74
C LYS A 500 40.05 -9.67 13.77
N PRO A 501 41.23 -9.09 14.09
CA PRO A 501 41.90 -8.13 13.20
C PRO A 501 42.12 -8.69 11.79
N VAL A 502 41.87 -7.88 10.76
CA VAL A 502 41.89 -8.30 9.33
C VAL A 502 43.14 -9.10 8.95
N LYS A 503 44.33 -8.67 9.40
CA LYS A 503 45.60 -9.36 9.12
C LYS A 503 45.66 -10.80 9.67
N LYS A 504 44.83 -11.13 10.67
CA LYS A 504 44.76 -12.46 11.31
C LYS A 504 43.66 -13.34 10.73
N GLN A 505 42.69 -12.79 10.00
CA GLN A 505 41.49 -13.52 9.57
C GLN A 505 41.83 -14.69 8.64
N ALA A 506 42.56 -14.46 7.54
CA ALA A 506 42.85 -15.53 6.57
C ALA A 506 43.68 -16.70 7.16
N PRO A 507 44.75 -16.46 7.95
CA PRO A 507 45.45 -17.55 8.64
C PRO A 507 44.56 -18.32 9.63
N LEU A 508 43.69 -17.61 10.36
CA LEU A 508 42.76 -18.22 11.32
C LEU A 508 41.72 -19.08 10.60
N GLU A 509 41.14 -18.58 9.52
CA GLU A 509 40.16 -19.29 8.72
C GLU A 509 40.74 -20.57 8.14
N LYS A 510 41.95 -20.52 7.56
CA LYS A 510 42.64 -21.71 7.06
C LYS A 510 42.88 -22.75 8.15
N LYS A 511 43.27 -22.32 9.35
CA LYS A 511 43.47 -23.21 10.51
C LYS A 511 42.14 -23.82 10.96
N TRP A 512 41.08 -23.02 11.00
CA TRP A 512 39.76 -23.44 11.43
C TRP A 512 39.13 -24.44 10.44
N ILE A 513 39.16 -24.16 9.14
CA ILE A 513 38.71 -25.11 8.10
C ILE A 513 39.44 -26.46 8.21
N LYS A 514 40.76 -26.46 8.49
CA LYS A 514 41.50 -27.71 8.73
C LYS A 514 40.99 -28.47 9.96
N ALA A 515 40.58 -27.76 11.02
CA ALA A 515 39.98 -28.38 12.19
C ALA A 515 38.58 -28.93 11.89
N LEU A 516 37.75 -28.20 11.13
CA LEU A 516 36.42 -28.65 10.71
C LEU A 516 36.50 -29.92 9.85
N ASN A 517 37.42 -29.99 8.89
CA ASN A 517 37.64 -31.19 8.08
C ASN A 517 38.07 -32.42 8.90
N LYS A 518 38.68 -32.22 10.09
CA LYS A 518 38.99 -33.31 11.02
C LYS A 518 37.80 -33.68 11.89
N LYS A 519 36.97 -32.70 12.24
CA LYS A 519 35.79 -32.86 13.12
C LYS A 519 34.62 -33.53 12.39
N TYR A 520 34.38 -33.15 11.14
CA TYR A 520 33.23 -33.61 10.36
C TYR A 520 33.66 -34.44 9.16
N PRO A 521 33.08 -35.64 8.95
CA PRO A 521 33.35 -36.42 7.75
C PRO A 521 32.82 -35.71 6.51
N VAL A 522 33.59 -35.75 5.43
CA VAL A 522 33.20 -35.23 4.12
C VAL A 522 33.41 -36.29 3.05
N VAL A 523 32.38 -36.54 2.24
CA VAL A 523 32.45 -37.41 1.06
C VAL A 523 32.01 -36.60 -0.15
N ILE A 524 32.83 -36.53 -1.19
CA ILE A 524 32.51 -35.82 -2.44
C ILE A 524 32.25 -36.86 -3.53
N ASN A 525 31.12 -36.76 -4.22
CA ASN A 525 30.76 -37.60 -5.33
C ASN A 525 31.25 -37.00 -6.66
N TRP A 526 32.53 -37.27 -6.98
CA TRP A 526 33.13 -36.78 -8.22
C TRP A 526 32.50 -37.36 -9.49
N GLU A 527 31.84 -38.52 -9.42
CA GLU A 527 31.14 -39.09 -10.58
C GLU A 527 29.94 -38.22 -10.98
N VAL A 528 29.18 -37.73 -10.00
CA VAL A 528 28.06 -36.81 -10.23
C VAL A 528 28.56 -35.44 -10.68
N ILE A 529 29.58 -34.90 -10.01
CA ILE A 529 30.14 -33.57 -10.31
C ILE A 529 30.77 -33.52 -11.71
N THR A 530 31.49 -34.56 -12.13
CA THR A 530 32.13 -34.57 -13.46
C THR A 530 31.14 -34.66 -14.61
N LYS A 531 29.91 -35.14 -14.37
CA LYS A 531 28.83 -35.14 -15.37
C LYS A 531 28.34 -33.72 -15.71
N LEU A 532 28.55 -32.73 -14.83
CA LEU A 532 28.24 -31.31 -15.09
C LEU A 532 29.15 -30.64 -16.12
N ARG A 533 30.25 -31.30 -16.52
CA ARG A 533 31.19 -30.79 -17.53
C ARG A 533 30.72 -31.02 -18.98
N LYS A 534 29.68 -31.84 -19.15
CA LYS A 534 29.06 -32.13 -20.44
C LYS A 534 27.86 -31.23 -20.63
#